data_AF-A0A8R2JTL8-F1
#
_entry.id   AF-A0A8R2JTL8-F1
#
_cell.length_a   1.000
_cell.length_b   1.000
_cell.length_c   1.000
_cell.angle_alpha   90.00
_cell.angle_beta   90.00
_cell.angle_gamma   90.00
#
_symmetry.space_group_name_H-M   'P 1'
#
loop_
_entity.id
_entity.type
_entity.pdbx_description
1 polymer ?
#
loop_
_entity_poly.entity_id
_entity_poly.type
_entity_poly.pdbx_seq_one_letter_code
_entity_poly.pdbx_strand_id
1 'polypeptide(L)'
;MFSKGDSMAVSTKNIVAYPEKCARLNCDLCDSEDCLLCKPCMDRDTKVQFTNAYREYIDRHDCKRVFPPKFNPNFLNNSEDLSSYSPKTRLMYKWFKGKCIADTEWC
;
A
#
# COMPACT_ATOMS: atom_id res chain seq x y z
N MET A 1 -5.74 -12.63 -33.63
CA MET A 1 -5.45 -11.35 -32.93
C MET A 1 -6.02 -11.46 -31.53
N PHE A 2 -5.18 -11.65 -30.52
CA PHE A 2 -5.63 -11.59 -29.12
C PHE A 2 -5.81 -10.11 -28.76
N SER A 3 -7.02 -9.71 -28.42
CA SER A 3 -7.31 -8.40 -27.85
C SER A 3 -6.47 -8.23 -26.58
N LYS A 4 -5.58 -7.25 -26.60
CA LYS A 4 -4.83 -6.80 -25.45
C LYS A 4 -5.87 -6.24 -24.48
N GLY A 5 -6.30 -7.05 -23.51
CA GLY A 5 -7.21 -6.59 -22.46
C GLY A 5 -6.67 -5.30 -21.88
N ASP A 6 -7.52 -4.29 -21.77
CA ASP A 6 -7.19 -2.97 -21.26
C ASP A 6 -6.58 -3.09 -19.86
N SER A 7 -5.26 -3.25 -19.78
CA SER A 7 -4.55 -3.29 -18.51
C SER A 7 -4.67 -1.90 -17.92
N MET A 8 -5.57 -1.73 -16.94
CA MET A 8 -5.79 -0.44 -16.28
C MET A 8 -4.44 0.17 -15.88
N ALA A 9 -4.18 1.36 -16.41
CA ALA A 9 -2.94 2.07 -16.16
C ALA A 9 -2.89 2.51 -14.70
N VAL A 10 -2.05 1.86 -13.89
CA VAL A 10 -1.86 2.25 -12.50
C VAL A 10 -0.89 3.42 -12.45
N SER A 11 -1.41 4.57 -12.08
CA SER A 11 -0.62 5.78 -11.90
C SER A 11 -0.04 5.85 -10.48
N THR A 12 1.01 6.66 -10.27
CA THR A 12 1.63 6.81 -8.94
C THR A 12 0.64 7.28 -7.87
N LYS A 13 -0.34 8.12 -8.22
CA LYS A 13 -1.38 8.56 -7.26
C LYS A 13 -2.21 7.40 -6.70
N ASN A 14 -2.36 6.30 -7.45
CA ASN A 14 -3.15 5.15 -7.02
C ASN A 14 -2.44 4.35 -5.90
N ILE A 15 -1.11 4.36 -5.91
CA ILE A 15 -0.26 3.56 -5.02
C ILE A 15 0.40 4.36 -3.90
N VAL A 16 0.26 5.68 -3.86
CA VAL A 16 0.72 6.48 -2.71
C VAL A 16 -0.25 6.28 -1.54
N ALA A 17 0.30 6.05 -0.35
CA ALA A 17 -0.44 5.99 0.90
C ALA A 17 0.02 7.11 1.86
N TYR A 18 -0.83 7.52 2.79
CA TYR A 18 -0.55 8.56 3.79
C TYR A 18 0.03 9.87 3.23
N PRO A 19 -0.66 10.58 2.32
CA PRO A 19 -0.15 11.82 1.73
C PRO A 19 0.21 12.87 2.79
N GLU A 20 -0.59 13.01 3.85
CA GLU A 20 -0.31 13.94 4.95
C GLU A 20 0.94 13.57 5.76
N LYS A 21 1.17 12.27 5.99
CA LYS A 21 2.35 11.79 6.72
C LYS A 21 3.62 12.09 5.91
N CYS A 22 3.57 11.85 4.61
CA CYS A 22 4.67 12.16 3.70
C CYS A 22 4.97 13.65 3.64
N ALA A 23 3.95 14.51 3.69
CA ALA A 23 4.14 15.96 3.75
C ALA A 23 4.81 16.42 5.06
N ARG A 24 4.57 15.72 6.17
CA ARG A 24 5.14 16.07 7.50
C ARG A 24 6.53 15.51 7.75
N LEU A 25 6.83 14.29 7.29
CA LEU A 25 8.07 13.58 7.60
C LEU A 25 9.31 14.14 6.89
N ASN A 26 9.12 14.92 5.82
CA ASN A 26 10.20 15.46 4.99
C ASN A 26 11.28 14.40 4.64
N CYS A 27 10.87 13.42 3.83
CA CYS A 27 11.65 12.23 3.51
C CYS A 27 12.79 12.49 2.50
N ASP A 28 13.69 13.43 2.79
CA ASP A 28 14.80 13.78 1.88
C ASP A 28 15.89 12.70 1.82
N LEU A 29 16.12 12.00 2.93
CA LEU A 29 17.18 10.99 3.07
C LEU A 29 16.69 9.54 2.98
N CYS A 30 15.37 9.31 2.99
CA CYS A 30 14.77 7.97 2.89
C CYS A 30 15.19 6.96 3.98
N ASP A 31 15.66 7.42 5.14
CA ASP A 31 16.21 6.55 6.21
C ASP A 31 15.15 5.84 7.06
N SER A 32 13.90 6.30 7.03
CA SER A 32 12.79 5.69 7.77
C SER A 32 12.01 4.71 6.89
N GLU A 33 11.64 3.56 7.46
CA GLU A 33 10.74 2.61 6.79
C GLU A 33 9.40 3.26 6.38
N ASP A 34 8.93 4.25 7.14
CA ASP A 34 7.71 4.98 6.80
C ASP A 34 7.88 5.89 5.57
N CYS A 35 9.09 6.36 5.31
CA CYS A 35 9.40 7.15 4.12
C CYS A 35 9.35 6.31 2.84
N LEU A 36 9.56 4.99 2.92
CA LEU A 36 9.46 4.09 1.76
C LEU A 36 8.04 4.03 1.17
N LEU A 37 7.02 4.47 1.92
CA LEU A 37 5.64 4.63 1.45
C LEU A 37 5.44 5.92 0.63
N CYS A 38 6.35 6.87 0.75
CA CYS A 38 6.27 8.18 0.11
C CYS A 38 6.87 8.13 -1.29
N LYS A 39 6.25 8.87 -2.22
CA LYS A 39 6.67 8.95 -3.62
C LYS A 39 8.18 9.18 -3.84
N PRO A 40 8.89 10.04 -3.09
CA PRO A 40 10.32 10.30 -3.34
C PRO A 40 11.22 9.11 -3.05
N CYS A 41 10.87 8.30 -2.04
CA CYS A 41 11.70 7.21 -1.52
C CYS A 41 11.21 5.82 -1.95
N MET A 42 10.07 5.75 -2.63
CA MET A 42 9.50 4.50 -3.09
C MET A 42 10.37 3.94 -4.22
N ASP A 43 11.11 2.87 -3.91
CA ASP A 43 11.96 2.19 -4.87
C ASP A 43 11.15 1.45 -5.97
N ARG A 44 11.86 0.98 -7.00
CA ARG A 44 11.25 0.31 -8.15
C ARG A 44 10.53 -0.99 -7.78
N ASP A 45 11.10 -1.81 -6.89
CA ASP A 45 10.50 -3.08 -6.47
C ASP A 45 9.21 -2.80 -5.69
N THR A 46 9.28 -1.92 -4.68
CA THR A 46 8.13 -1.48 -3.89
C THR A 46 7.02 -0.91 -4.78
N LYS A 47 7.37 -0.09 -5.77
CA LYS A 47 6.41 0.45 -6.74
C LYS A 47 5.71 -0.64 -7.54
N VAL A 48 6.44 -1.68 -7.97
CA VAL A 48 5.85 -2.85 -8.67
C VAL A 48 4.94 -3.63 -7.73
N GLN A 49 5.38 -3.89 -6.49
CA GLN A 49 4.58 -4.61 -5.49
C GLN A 49 3.25 -3.89 -5.22
N PHE A 50 3.27 -2.57 -4.97
CA PHE A 50 2.04 -1.80 -4.74
C PHE A 50 1.18 -1.68 -5.98
N THR A 51 1.78 -1.62 -7.17
CA THR A 51 1.03 -1.62 -8.43
C THR A 51 0.27 -2.92 -8.61
N ASN A 52 0.91 -4.05 -8.33
CA ASN A 52 0.28 -5.37 -8.42
C ASN A 52 -0.81 -5.52 -7.35
N ALA A 53 -0.51 -5.17 -6.10
CA ALA A 53 -1.50 -5.20 -5.02
C ALA A 53 -2.73 -4.32 -5.30
N TYR A 54 -2.52 -3.14 -5.91
CA TYR A 54 -3.61 -2.28 -6.35
C TYR A 54 -4.47 -2.96 -7.42
N ARG A 55 -3.84 -3.58 -8.44
CA ARG A 55 -4.56 -4.31 -9.50
C ARG A 55 -5.35 -5.48 -8.93
N GLU A 56 -4.72 -6.30 -8.10
CA GLU A 56 -5.35 -7.43 -7.43
C GLU A 56 -6.58 -6.98 -6.64
N TYR A 57 -6.51 -5.85 -5.95
CA TYR A 57 -7.65 -5.32 -5.20
C TYR A 57 -8.79 -4.86 -6.13
N ILE A 58 -8.48 -4.17 -7.23
CA ILE A 58 -9.50 -3.68 -8.17
C ILE A 58 -10.14 -4.84 -8.94
N ASP A 59 -9.35 -5.86 -9.30
CA ASP A 59 -9.78 -7.03 -10.06
C ASP A 59 -10.10 -8.22 -9.13
N ARG A 60 -10.38 -7.97 -7.84
CA ARG A 60 -10.48 -9.04 -6.82
C ARG A 60 -11.65 -10.01 -7.04
N HIS A 61 -12.70 -9.62 -7.76
CA HIS A 61 -13.94 -10.40 -7.88
C HIS A 61 -14.39 -10.94 -6.50
N ASP A 62 -14.57 -12.26 -6.36
CA ASP A 62 -14.94 -12.93 -5.09
C ASP A 62 -13.72 -13.34 -4.24
N CYS A 63 -12.49 -13.05 -4.69
CA CYS A 63 -11.28 -13.35 -3.94
C CYS A 63 -11.12 -12.42 -2.74
N LYS A 64 -10.63 -12.99 -1.64
CA LYS A 64 -10.29 -12.26 -0.43
C LYS A 64 -8.78 -12.25 -0.23
N ARG A 65 -8.26 -11.10 0.15
CA ARG A 65 -6.84 -10.92 0.48
C ARG A 65 -6.49 -11.72 1.74
N VAL A 66 -5.41 -12.50 1.66
CA VAL A 66 -4.90 -13.31 2.80
C VAL A 66 -4.06 -12.46 3.75
N PHE A 67 -3.22 -11.56 3.21
CA PHE A 67 -2.36 -10.67 4.00
C PHE A 67 -2.32 -9.23 3.46
N PRO A 68 -2.26 -8.20 4.33
CA PRO A 68 -2.67 -8.26 5.74
C PRO A 68 -4.09 -8.82 5.95
N PRO A 69 -4.50 -9.21 7.15
CA PRO A 69 -5.92 -9.49 7.41
C PRO A 69 -6.77 -8.24 7.15
N LYS A 70 -8.09 -8.42 7.13
CA LYS A 70 -9.02 -7.29 7.07
C LYS A 70 -8.80 -6.38 8.27
N PHE A 71 -8.80 -5.08 8.03
CA PHE A 71 -8.71 -4.12 9.11
C PHE A 71 -10.08 -3.84 9.69
N ASN A 72 -10.15 -3.61 11.00
CA ASN A 72 -11.32 -3.01 11.60
C ASN A 72 -11.13 -1.49 11.62
N PRO A 73 -11.96 -0.71 10.91
CA PRO A 73 -11.84 0.75 10.85
C PRO A 73 -11.79 1.42 12.23
N ASN A 74 -12.48 0.86 13.21
CA ASN A 74 -12.55 1.39 14.57
C ASN A 74 -11.22 1.24 15.35
N PHE A 75 -10.33 0.36 14.90
CA PHE A 75 -9.07 0.03 15.58
C PHE A 75 -7.83 0.35 14.73
N LEU A 76 -7.98 1.13 13.65
CA LEU A 76 -6.86 1.50 12.78
C LEU A 76 -5.76 2.28 13.50
N ASN A 77 -6.07 2.99 14.59
CA ASN A 77 -5.06 3.73 15.34
C ASN A 77 -4.21 2.84 16.26
N ASN A 78 -4.59 1.58 16.45
CA ASN A 78 -3.82 0.66 17.29
C ASN A 78 -2.46 0.35 16.65
N SER A 79 -1.43 0.28 17.49
CA SER A 79 -0.13 -0.23 17.10
C SER A 79 -0.20 -1.74 16.97
N GLU A 80 0.14 -2.26 15.79
CA GLU A 80 0.33 -3.69 15.57
C GLU A 80 1.81 -4.02 15.75
N ASP A 81 2.10 -5.10 16.47
CA ASP A 81 3.46 -5.62 16.51
C ASP A 81 3.76 -6.36 15.20
N LEU A 82 4.58 -5.72 14.37
CA LEU A 82 5.01 -6.27 13.09
C LEU A 82 6.47 -6.74 13.12
N SER A 83 7.10 -6.79 14.30
CA SER A 83 8.54 -7.07 14.46
C SER A 83 8.96 -8.42 13.88
N SER A 84 8.07 -9.42 13.91
CA SER A 84 8.30 -10.76 13.36
C SER A 84 8.27 -10.82 11.83
N TYR A 85 7.73 -9.81 11.16
CA TYR A 85 7.59 -9.78 9.71
C TYR A 85 8.81 -9.19 9.02
N SER A 86 9.07 -9.64 7.78
CA SER A 86 10.09 -9.05 6.92
C SER A 86 9.78 -7.58 6.61
N PRO A 87 10.79 -6.74 6.34
CA PRO A 87 10.58 -5.33 6.00
C PRO A 87 9.56 -5.11 4.88
N LYS A 88 9.60 -5.94 3.83
CA LYS A 88 8.64 -5.87 2.71
C LYS A 88 7.21 -6.16 3.17
N THR A 89 7.04 -7.16 4.02
CA THR A 89 5.73 -7.55 4.58
C THR A 89 5.18 -6.44 5.49
N ARG A 90 6.04 -5.85 6.34
CA ARG A 90 5.65 -4.71 7.19
C ARG A 90 5.24 -3.51 6.34
N LEU A 91 6.00 -3.21 5.29
CA LEU A 91 5.72 -2.11 4.40
C LEU A 91 4.38 -2.31 3.66
N MET A 92 4.10 -3.53 3.18
CA MET A 92 2.81 -3.90 2.59
C MET A 92 1.66 -3.77 3.59
N TYR A 93 1.87 -4.21 4.83
CA TYR A 93 0.89 -4.04 5.91
C TYR A 93 0.56 -2.57 6.11
N LYS A 94 1.60 -1.74 6.30
CA LYS A 94 1.46 -0.29 6.50
C LYS A 94 0.75 0.36 5.31
N TRP A 95 1.11 -0.02 4.09
CA TRP A 95 0.51 0.51 2.86
C TRP A 95 -1.00 0.24 2.81
N PHE A 96 -1.42 -1.01 2.97
CA PHE A 96 -2.84 -1.37 2.97
C PHE A 96 -3.61 -0.68 4.11
N LYS A 97 -3.01 -0.58 5.30
CA LYS A 97 -3.57 0.21 6.41
C LYS A 97 -3.81 1.67 6.00
N GLY A 98 -2.87 2.27 5.26
CA GLY A 98 -2.99 3.65 4.77
C GLY A 98 -4.06 3.81 3.69
N LYS A 99 -4.23 2.80 2.83
CA LYS A 99 -5.33 2.75 1.87
C LYS A 99 -6.68 2.66 2.58
N CYS A 100 -6.81 1.78 3.57
CA CYS A 100 -8.02 1.62 4.40
C CYS A 100 -8.37 2.89 5.20
N ILE A 101 -7.37 3.62 5.71
CA ILE A 101 -7.58 4.94 6.36
C ILE A 101 -8.12 5.97 5.36
N ALA A 102 -7.64 5.95 4.11
CA ALA A 102 -8.08 6.88 3.08
C ALA A 102 -9.46 6.52 2.49
N ASP A 103 -9.77 5.23 2.43
CA ASP A 103 -10.97 4.66 1.83
C ASP A 103 -11.30 3.32 2.50
N THR A 104 -12.44 3.25 3.19
CA THR A 104 -12.85 2.08 3.98
C THR A 104 -13.10 0.83 3.14
N GLU A 105 -13.26 0.93 1.83
CA GLU A 105 -13.37 -0.26 0.98
C GLU A 105 -12.07 -1.09 0.97
N TRP A 106 -10.93 -0.44 1.23
CA TRP A 106 -9.61 -1.09 1.28
C TRP A 106 -9.33 -1.82 2.59
N CYS A 107 -10.27 -1.78 3.53
CA CYS A 107 -10.28 -2.60 4.74
C CYS A 107 -10.79 -4.02 4.39
#